data_AF-A0A9D2N6U0-F1
#
_entry.id   AF-A0A9D2N6U0-F1
#
_cell.length_a   1.000
_cell.length_b   1.000
_cell.length_c   1.000
_cell.angle_alpha   90.00
_cell.angle_beta   90.00
_cell.angle_gamma   90.00
#
_symmetry.space_group_name_H-M   'P 1'
#
loop_
_entity.id
_entity.type
_entity.pdbx_description
1 polymer ?
#
loop_
_entity_poly.entity_id
_entity_poly.type
_entity_poly.pdbx_seq_one_letter_code
_entity_poly.pdbx_strand_id
1 'polypeptide(L)' 'AWQFVSPDQKESLINAVILRTKANPPFQFVYARGLKPEAVYHVEGTELNLSGAALMNGGYLLPIATDDYEAVQIHLTACE' A
#
# COMPACT_ATOMS: atom_id res chain seq x y z
N ALA A 1 8.99 -2.18 4.91
CA ALA A 1 8.25 -2.43 3.66
C ALA A 1 9.13 -2.04 2.47
N TRP A 2 8.91 -2.65 1.31
CA TRP A 2 9.57 -2.29 0.06
C TRP A 2 8.53 -2.28 -1.08
N GLN A 3 8.90 -1.70 -2.22
CA GLN A 3 7.98 -1.50 -3.34
C GLN A 3 8.72 -1.64 -4.68
N PHE A 4 8.03 -2.19 -5.67
CA PHE A 4 8.43 -2.16 -7.08
C PHE A 4 7.43 -1.28 -7.84
N VAL A 5 7.93 -0.45 -8.75
CA VAL A 5 7.10 0.40 -9.61
C VAL A 5 7.53 0.19 -11.05
N SER A 6 6.55 -0.02 -11.92
CA SER A 6 6.74 -0.08 -13.38
C SER A 6 7.37 1.22 -13.91
N PRO A 7 8.19 1.17 -14.99
CA PRO A 7 8.85 2.37 -15.53
C PRO A 7 7.88 3.48 -15.96
N ASP A 8 6.68 3.13 -16.43
CA ASP A 8 5.64 4.07 -16.82
C ASP A 8 4.75 4.53 -15.64
N GLN A 9 5.03 4.01 -14.45
CA GLN A 9 4.34 4.26 -13.19
C GLN A 9 2.86 3.90 -13.22
N LYS A 10 2.42 3.00 -14.11
CA LYS A 10 1.02 2.56 -14.16
C LYS A 10 0.72 1.42 -13.19
N GLU A 11 1.74 0.71 -12.74
CA GLU A 11 1.60 -0.45 -11.87
C GLU A 11 2.64 -0.43 -10.75
N SER A 12 2.26 -0.85 -9.56
CA SER A 12 3.14 -0.93 -8.40
C SER A 12 2.76 -2.09 -7.48
N LEU A 13 3.77 -2.76 -6.93
CA LEU A 13 3.60 -3.82 -5.93
C LEU A 13 4.34 -3.45 -4.65
N ILE A 14 3.60 -3.25 -3.56
CA ILE A 14 4.13 -2.97 -2.22
C ILE A 14 4.12 -4.26 -1.41
N ASN A 15 5.21 -4.51 -0.68
CA ASN A 15 5.39 -5.66 0.19
C ASN A 15 5.72 -5.18 1.61
N ALA A 16 5.01 -5.70 2.61
CA ALA A 16 5.27 -5.43 4.01
C ALA A 16 5.19 -6.71 4.85
N VAL A 17 6.01 -6.77 5.90
CA VAL A 17 5.99 -7.82 6.92
C VAL A 17 5.81 -7.14 8.26
N ILE A 18 4.78 -7.53 9.00
CA ILE A 18 4.48 -7.01 10.34
C ILE A 18 5.30 -7.83 11.34
N LEU A 19 6.38 -7.26 11.85
CA LEU A 19 7.37 -8.03 12.61
C LEU A 19 6.93 -8.45 14.01
N ARG A 20 6.06 -7.66 14.66
CA ARG A 20 5.62 -7.94 16.03
C ARG A 20 4.23 -7.37 16.27
N THR A 21 3.35 -8.22 16.74
CA THR A 21 2.00 -7.90 17.19
C THR A 21 2.00 -7.46 18.65
N LYS A 22 0.94 -6.74 19.02
CA LYS A 22 0.68 -6.35 20.40
C LYS A 22 -0.81 -6.21 20.60
N ALA A 23 -1.27 -6.40 21.84
CA ALA A 23 -2.65 -6.08 22.20
C ALA A 23 -2.93 -4.60 21.91
N ASN A 24 -4.09 -4.33 21.28
CA ASN A 24 -4.52 -2.99 20.87
C ASN A 24 -3.41 -2.22 20.10
N PRO A 25 -2.99 -2.68 18.91
CA PRO A 25 -1.95 -2.01 18.16
C PRO A 25 -2.47 -0.66 17.62
N PRO A 26 -1.60 0.37 17.47
CA PRO A 26 -1.96 1.54 16.70
C PRO A 26 -2.14 1.13 15.23
N PHE A 27 -2.93 1.91 14.49
CA PHE A 27 -3.01 1.77 13.04
C PHE A 27 -1.63 1.95 12.40
N GLN A 28 -1.25 1.03 11.52
CA GLN A 28 0.01 1.06 10.79
C GLN A 28 -0.26 1.37 9.32
N PHE A 29 0.45 2.35 8.80
CA PHE A 29 0.33 2.77 7.41
C PHE A 29 1.61 2.46 6.64
N VAL A 30 1.45 2.06 5.38
CA VAL A 30 2.56 2.04 4.41
C VAL A 30 2.38 3.19 3.44
N TYR A 31 3.47 3.89 3.15
CA TYR A 31 3.46 5.03 2.23
C TYR A 31 4.11 4.61 0.92
N ALA A 32 3.35 4.69 -0.17
CA ALA A 32 3.89 4.41 -1.50
C ALA A 32 4.97 5.45 -1.87
N ARG A 33 5.79 5.11 -2.86
CA ARG A 33 6.80 5.98 -3.47
C ARG A 33 6.80 5.79 -4.99
N GLY A 34 7.24 6.82 -5.72
CA GLY A 34 7.46 6.74 -7.17
C GLY A 34 6.20 6.63 -8.03
N LEU A 35 5.02 6.94 -7.49
CA LEU A 35 3.76 7.01 -8.25
C LEU A 35 3.58 8.40 -8.87
N LYS A 36 2.74 8.49 -9.92
CA LYS A 36 2.31 9.78 -10.48
C LYS A 36 1.33 10.44 -9.50
N PRO A 37 1.60 11.65 -8.98
CA PRO A 37 0.74 12.29 -7.98
C PRO A 37 -0.72 12.43 -8.43
N GLU A 38 -0.92 12.80 -9.69
CA GLU A 38 -2.25 13.09 -10.28
C GLU A 38 -2.96 11.85 -10.84
N ALA A 39 -2.27 10.71 -10.96
CA ALA A 39 -2.91 9.48 -11.43
C ALA A 39 -3.73 8.86 -10.30
N VAL A 40 -4.85 8.22 -10.65
CA VAL A 40 -5.66 7.43 -9.73
C VAL A 40 -5.28 5.96 -9.87
N TYR A 41 -5.05 5.29 -8.75
CA TYR A 41 -4.71 3.88 -8.69
C TYR A 41 -5.80 3.10 -7.97
N HIS A 42 -6.22 2.01 -8.59
CA HIS A 42 -7.04 0.98 -7.98
C HIS A 42 -6.19 0.11 -7.05
N VAL A 43 -6.70 -0.17 -5.86
CA VAL A 43 -6.08 -1.09 -4.89
C VAL A 43 -6.72 -2.46 -5.05
N GLU A 44 -5.95 -3.44 -5.53
CA GLU A 44 -6.45 -4.80 -5.82
C GLU A 44 -7.12 -5.42 -4.59
N GLY A 45 -8.27 -6.08 -4.82
CA GLY A 45 -9.05 -6.71 -3.76
C GLY A 45 -9.92 -5.76 -2.95
N THR A 46 -10.06 -4.49 -3.36
CA THR A 46 -10.92 -3.50 -2.73
C THR A 46 -11.65 -2.66 -3.78
N GLU A 47 -12.66 -1.88 -3.38
CA GLU A 47 -13.32 -0.89 -4.24
C GLU A 47 -12.63 0.49 -4.20
N LEU A 48 -11.41 0.57 -3.64
CA LEU A 48 -10.73 1.84 -3.41
C LEU A 48 -9.92 2.28 -4.63
N ASN A 49 -10.20 3.51 -5.06
CA ASN A 49 -9.43 4.24 -6.04
C ASN A 49 -8.83 5.48 -5.37
N LEU A 50 -7.51 5.55 -5.29
CA LEU A 50 -6.78 6.59 -4.56
C LEU A 50 -5.79 7.28 -5.47
N SER A 51 -5.64 8.60 -5.34
CA SER A 51 -4.61 9.31 -6.09
C SER A 51 -3.21 8.88 -5.66
N GLY A 52 -2.23 8.97 -6.56
CA GLY A 52 -0.83 8.73 -6.22
C GLY A 52 -0.37 9.65 -5.10
N ALA A 53 -0.84 10.91 -5.08
CA ALA A 53 -0.59 11.84 -3.98
C ALA A 53 -1.15 11.33 -2.64
N ALA A 54 -2.37 10.79 -2.61
CA ALA A 54 -2.96 10.23 -1.40
C ALA A 54 -2.18 9.00 -0.91
N LEU A 55 -1.81 8.09 -1.80
CA LEU A 55 -1.03 6.89 -1.47
C LEU A 55 0.40 7.22 -0.97
N MET A 56 1.02 8.28 -1.50
CA MET A 56 2.38 8.66 -1.10
C MET A 56 2.43 9.50 0.19
N ASN A 57 1.42 10.34 0.45
CA ASN A 57 1.42 11.27 1.58
C ASN A 57 0.48 10.84 2.72
N GLY A 58 -0.69 10.30 2.40
CA GLY A 58 -1.64 9.76 3.37
C GLY A 58 -1.36 8.29 3.72
N GLY A 59 -0.76 7.54 2.79
CA GLY A 59 -0.46 6.13 2.97
C GLY A 59 -1.69 5.23 2.83
N TYR A 60 -1.45 3.93 2.97
CA TYR A 60 -2.48 2.90 2.96
C TYR A 60 -2.46 2.14 4.28
N LEU A 61 -3.64 1.96 4.88
CA LEU A 61 -3.79 1.26 6.16
C LEU A 61 -3.52 -0.24 5.97
N LEU A 62 -2.55 -0.77 6.72
CA LEU A 62 -2.30 -2.21 6.73
C LEU A 62 -3.40 -2.94 7.52
N PRO A 63 -3.74 -4.19 7.13
CA PRO A 63 -4.62 -5.02 7.94
C PRO A 63 -4.03 -5.23 9.34
N ILE A 64 -4.91 -5.41 10.32
CA ILE A 64 -4.49 -5.74 11.68
C ILE A 64 -4.00 -7.19 11.68
N ALA A 65 -2.69 -7.40 11.81
CA ALA A 65 -2.12 -8.74 11.96
C ALA A 65 -2.56 -9.39 13.27
N THR A 66 -2.81 -10.69 13.21
CA THR A 66 -3.21 -11.51 14.35
C THR A 66 -2.05 -12.28 14.97
N ASP A 67 -0.99 -12.50 14.20
CA ASP A 67 0.24 -13.17 14.62
C ASP A 67 1.50 -12.41 14.16
N ASP A 68 2.63 -12.72 14.81
CA ASP A 68 3.93 -12.17 14.46
C ASP A 68 4.37 -12.61 13.06
N TYR A 69 5.00 -11.70 12.33
CA TYR A 69 5.60 -11.93 11.01
C TYR A 69 4.60 -12.19 9.87
N GLU A 70 3.32 -11.84 10.02
CA GLU A 70 2.38 -11.83 8.90
C GLU A 70 2.84 -10.88 7.78
N ALA A 71 2.71 -11.34 6.54
CA ALA A 71 3.08 -10.60 5.34
C ALA A 71 1.83 -10.12 4.58
N VAL A 72 1.93 -8.93 4.00
CA VAL A 72 0.88 -8.34 3.17
C VAL A 72 1.50 -7.81 1.87
N GLN A 73 0.78 -8.07 0.78
CA GLN A 73 1.06 -7.47 -0.53
C GLN A 73 -0.10 -6.56 -0.91
N ILE A 74 0.24 -5.42 -1.49
CA ILE A 74 -0.73 -4.44 -2.00
C ILE A 74 -0.33 -4.17 -3.45
N HIS A 75 -1.21 -4.58 -4.36
CA HIS A 75 -1.05 -4.33 -5.78
C HIS A 75 -1.87 -3.11 -6.20
N LEU A 76 -1.24 -2.22 -6.93
CA LEU A 76 -1.78 -0.94 -7.36
C LEU A 76 -1.72 -0.86 -8.88
N THR A 77 -2.86 -0.58 -9.52
CA THR A 77 -2.94 -0.39 -10.97
C THR A 77 -3.60 0.93 -11.28
N ALA A 78 -3.00 1.75 -12.14
CA ALA A 78 -3.56 3.02 -12.57
C ALA A 78 -4.87 2.79 -13.31
N CYS A 79 -5.91 3.53 -12.93
CA CYS A 79 -7.16 3.57 -13.67
C CYS A 79 -6.93 4.24 -15.04
N GLU A 80 -7.70 3.83 -16.05
CA GLU A 80 -7.70 4.47 -17.37
C GLU A 80 -8.19 5.93 -17.32
#